data_AF-A0A2H0RUL9-F1
#
_entry.id   AF-A0A2H0RUL9-F1
#
_cell.length_a   1.000
_cell.length_b   1.000
_cell.length_c   1.000
_cell.angle_alpha   90.00
_cell.angle_beta   90.00
_cell.angle_gamma   90.00
#
_symmetry.space_group_name_H-M   'P 1'
#
loop_
_entity.id
_entity.type
_entity.pdbx_description
1 polymer ?
#
loop_
_entity_poly.entity_id
_entity_poly.type
_entity_poly.pdbx_seq_one_letter_code
_entity_poly.pdbx_strand_id
1 'polypeptide(L)'
;MLSLLAFLGMTALLLLEGWCVLSVFGLKKGSIKIALSLPVAAVSSTILILLLTVFGIALTPLSIIASHILFVGITFFLRTKTVFALPVKPESPTPKSILILCSLLLLLTAVYSISHSLLLPTFHYDSAVNWNMRSKVSFLEKRLVLAESH
;
A
#
# COMPACT_ATOMS: atom_id res chain seq x y z
N MET A 1 -22.95 -2.35 5.36
CA MET A 1 -22.48 -3.75 5.14
C MET A 1 -21.53 -3.85 3.94
N LEU A 2 -21.86 -3.27 2.78
CA LEU A 2 -20.96 -3.26 1.61
C LEU A 2 -19.60 -2.60 1.90
N SER A 3 -19.58 -1.52 2.69
CA SER A 3 -18.35 -0.81 3.10
C SER A 3 -17.41 -1.67 3.95
N LEU A 4 -17.94 -2.45 4.90
CA LEU A 4 -17.14 -3.35 5.74
C LEU A 4 -16.54 -4.50 4.91
N LEU A 5 -17.33 -5.09 4.00
CA LEU A 5 -16.85 -6.15 3.13
C LEU A 5 -15.76 -5.65 2.17
N ALA A 6 -15.95 -4.48 1.57
CA ALA A 6 -14.96 -3.83 0.71
C ALA A 6 -13.67 -3.51 1.50
N PHE A 7 -13.80 -3.03 2.73
CA PHE A 7 -12.68 -2.77 3.63
C PHE A 7 -11.89 -4.04 3.96
N LEU A 8 -12.57 -5.12 4.36
CA LEU A 8 -11.93 -6.40 4.67
C LEU A 8 -11.26 -6.99 3.42
N GLY A 9 -11.90 -6.88 2.26
CA GLY A 9 -11.34 -7.31 0.98
C GLY A 9 -10.06 -6.55 0.62
N MET A 10 -10.05 -5.23 0.75
CA MET A 10 -8.85 -4.42 0.51
C MET A 10 -7.74 -4.68 1.52
N THR A 11 -8.10 -4.84 2.80
CA THR A 11 -7.11 -5.16 3.85
C THR A 11 -6.46 -6.52 3.59
N ALA A 12 -7.25 -7.51 3.19
CA ALA A 12 -6.74 -8.83 2.81
C ALA A 12 -5.83 -8.76 1.57
N LEU A 13 -6.20 -7.96 0.56
CA LEU A 13 -5.36 -7.74 -0.63
C LEU A 13 -4.02 -7.09 -0.26
N LEU A 14 -4.02 -6.04 0.57
CA LEU A 14 -2.80 -5.37 1.02
C LEU A 14 -1.92 -6.28 1.88
N LEU A 15 -2.52 -7.07 2.79
CA LEU A 15 -1.79 -8.07 3.57
C LEU A 15 -1.11 -9.11 2.67
N LEU A 16 -1.81 -9.60 1.65
CA LEU A 16 -1.29 -10.55 0.67
C LEU A 16 -0.15 -9.92 -0.14
N GLU A 17 -0.29 -8.67 -0.56
CA GLU A 17 0.74 -7.94 -1.28
C GLU A 17 2.01 -7.78 -0.45
N GLY A 18 1.91 -7.23 0.76
CA GLY A 18 3.07 -7.08 1.64
C GLY A 18 3.72 -8.42 1.96
N TRP A 19 2.92 -9.48 2.12
CA TRP A 19 3.43 -10.84 2.29
C TRP A 19 4.21 -11.33 1.06
N CYS A 20 3.70 -11.09 -0.15
CA CYS A 20 4.37 -11.44 -1.40
C CYS A 20 5.69 -10.67 -1.57
N VAL A 21 5.68 -9.36 -1.33
CA VAL A 21 6.88 -8.51 -1.38
C VAL A 21 7.94 -9.02 -0.41
N LEU A 22 7.58 -9.24 0.86
CA LEU A 22 8.50 -9.80 1.86
C LEU A 22 9.02 -11.19 1.47
N SER A 23 8.21 -12.00 0.77
CA SER A 23 8.64 -13.31 0.27
C SER A 23 9.71 -13.19 -0.82
N VAL A 24 9.62 -12.17 -1.70
CA VAL A 24 10.62 -11.92 -2.74
C VAL A 24 11.97 -11.54 -2.12
N PHE A 25 11.97 -10.81 -1.00
CA PHE A 25 13.17 -10.43 -0.25
C PHE A 25 13.70 -11.52 0.71
N GLY A 26 13.16 -12.76 0.65
CA GLY A 26 13.71 -13.89 1.38
C GLY A 26 13.14 -14.12 2.79
N LEU A 27 12.18 -13.30 3.26
CA LEU A 27 11.43 -13.57 4.49
C LEU A 27 10.39 -14.68 4.24
N LYS A 28 10.76 -15.92 4.54
CA LYS A 28 9.94 -17.09 4.18
C LYS A 28 8.75 -17.31 5.12
N LYS A 29 8.94 -17.22 6.45
CA LYS A 29 7.91 -17.53 7.46
C LYS A 29 8.13 -16.71 8.75
N GLY A 30 7.14 -16.70 9.64
CA GLY A 30 7.24 -16.13 10.99
C GLY A 30 6.30 -14.95 11.25
N SER A 31 6.05 -14.65 12.53
CA SER A 31 5.15 -13.57 12.98
C SER A 31 5.61 -12.19 12.51
N ILE A 32 6.93 -12.00 12.31
CA ILE A 32 7.50 -10.78 11.71
C ILE A 32 6.93 -10.53 10.32
N LYS A 33 6.76 -11.58 9.53
CA LYS A 33 6.27 -11.45 8.16
C LYS A 33 4.84 -10.93 8.14
N ILE A 34 3.98 -11.47 9.02
CA ILE A 34 2.60 -10.97 9.20
C ILE A 34 2.63 -9.52 9.69
N ALA A 35 3.45 -9.24 10.71
CA ALA A 35 3.54 -7.93 11.34
C ALA A 35 4.03 -6.83 10.38
N LEU A 36 4.95 -7.17 9.48
CA LEU A 36 5.50 -6.25 8.48
C LEU A 36 4.70 -6.21 7.18
N SER A 37 3.80 -7.16 6.91
CA SER A 37 3.00 -7.17 5.67
C SER A 37 2.27 -5.85 5.46
N LEU A 38 1.54 -5.36 6.46
CA LEU A 38 0.77 -4.11 6.35
C LEU A 38 1.66 -2.87 6.17
N PRO A 39 2.73 -2.67 6.98
CA PRO A 39 3.70 -1.59 6.75
C PRO A 39 4.33 -1.62 5.34
N VAL A 40 4.73 -2.80 4.87
CA VAL A 40 5.32 -2.95 3.53
C VAL A 40 4.29 -2.64 2.45
N ALA A 41 3.05 -3.10 2.61
CA ALA A 41 1.95 -2.81 1.70
C ALA A 41 1.60 -1.32 1.65
N ALA A 42 1.74 -0.58 2.75
CA ALA A 42 1.54 0.86 2.77
C ALA A 42 2.62 1.60 1.94
N VAL A 43 3.88 1.16 2.05
CA VAL A 43 4.98 1.71 1.23
C VAL A 43 4.76 1.40 -0.25
N SER A 44 4.42 0.16 -0.61
CA SER A 44 4.15 -0.20 -2.01
C SER A 44 2.91 0.50 -2.57
N SER A 45 1.85 0.67 -1.77
CA SER A 45 0.68 1.46 -2.16
C SER A 45 1.03 2.91 -2.46
N THR A 46 1.90 3.54 -1.66
CA THR A 46 2.39 4.90 -1.91
C THR A 46 3.14 4.99 -3.24
N ILE A 47 3.99 4.00 -3.54
CA ILE A 47 4.72 3.91 -4.81
C ILE A 47 3.73 3.72 -5.99
N LEU A 48 2.73 2.86 -5.85
CA LEU A 48 1.70 2.63 -6.88
C LEU A 48 0.90 3.91 -7.16
N ILE A 49 0.46 4.63 -6.13
CA ILE A 49 -0.26 5.90 -6.28
C ILE A 49 0.61 6.93 -7.00
N LEU A 50 1.91 7.01 -6.65
CA LEU A 50 2.86 7.88 -7.33
C LEU A 50 2.97 7.52 -8.82
N LEU A 51 3.12 6.23 -9.15
CA LEU A 51 3.19 5.77 -10.55
C LEU A 51 1.92 6.12 -11.33
N LEU A 52 0.74 5.83 -10.78
CA LEU A 52 -0.54 6.18 -11.41
C LEU A 52 -0.62 7.69 -11.67
N THR A 53 -0.19 8.50 -10.71
CA THR A 53 -0.19 9.96 -10.82
C THR A 53 0.77 10.45 -11.91
N VAL A 54 2.00 9.92 -11.95
CA VAL A 54 3.02 10.30 -12.95
C VAL A 54 2.59 9.91 -14.37
N PHE A 55 1.94 8.76 -14.53
CA PHE A 55 1.39 8.32 -15.82
C PHE A 55 0.06 9.00 -16.19
N GLY A 56 -0.46 9.91 -15.36
CA GLY A 56 -1.72 10.61 -15.62
C GLY A 56 -2.96 9.72 -15.54
N ILE A 57 -2.86 8.55 -14.91
CA ILE A 57 -3.99 7.64 -14.70
C ILE A 57 -4.84 8.19 -13.56
N ALA A 58 -6.15 8.36 -13.81
CA ALA A 58 -7.06 8.86 -12.79
C ALA A 58 -7.08 7.93 -11.57
N LEU A 59 -6.94 8.49 -10.36
CA LEU A 59 -6.98 7.75 -9.08
C LEU A 59 -8.42 7.38 -8.70
N THR A 60 -9.03 6.51 -9.49
CA THR A 60 -10.34 5.92 -9.20
C THR A 60 -10.19 4.68 -8.30
N PRO A 61 -11.23 4.26 -7.56
CA PRO A 61 -11.18 3.00 -6.81
C PRO A 61 -10.80 1.81 -7.69
N LEU A 62 -11.31 1.75 -8.92
CA LEU A 62 -11.03 0.66 -9.86
C LEU A 62 -9.56 0.63 -10.29
N SER A 63 -8.98 1.77 -10.64
CA SER A 63 -7.57 1.84 -11.06
C SER A 63 -6.62 1.50 -9.92
N ILE A 64 -6.95 1.90 -8.69
CA ILE A 64 -6.18 1.54 -7.48
C ILE A 64 -6.24 0.02 -7.27
N ILE A 65 -7.44 -0.57 -7.23
CA ILE A 65 -7.62 -2.02 -7.05
C ILE A 65 -6.90 -2.80 -8.15
N ALA A 66 -7.07 -2.41 -9.41
CA ALA A 66 -6.42 -3.05 -10.54
C ALA A 66 -4.89 -3.00 -10.44
N SER A 67 -4.33 -1.86 -10.01
CA SER A 67 -2.88 -1.71 -9.83
C SER A 67 -2.32 -2.62 -8.73
N HIS A 68 -3.04 -2.78 -7.63
CA HIS A 68 -2.68 -3.70 -6.55
C HIS A 68 -2.75 -5.16 -7.00
N ILE A 69 -3.81 -5.56 -7.71
CA ILE A 69 -3.94 -6.92 -8.27
C ILE A 69 -2.78 -7.22 -9.24
N LEU A 70 -2.47 -6.27 -10.13
CA LEU A 70 -1.34 -6.39 -11.06
C LEU A 70 -0.02 -6.54 -10.31
N PHE A 71 0.23 -5.72 -9.29
CA PHE A 71 1.46 -5.76 -8.51
C PHE A 71 1.62 -7.06 -7.71
N VAL A 72 0.53 -7.58 -7.13
CA VAL A 72 0.50 -8.92 -6.53
C VAL A 72 0.86 -9.99 -7.56
N GLY A 73 0.30 -9.92 -8.77
CA GLY A 73 0.63 -10.85 -9.86
C GLY A 73 2.11 -10.81 -10.24
N ILE A 74 2.68 -9.62 -10.39
CA ILE A 74 4.11 -9.42 -10.71
C ILE A 74 4.99 -9.96 -9.59
N THR A 75 4.71 -9.61 -8.33
CA THR A 75 5.51 -10.08 -7.18
C THR A 75 5.41 -11.59 -6.99
N PHE A 76 4.25 -12.19 -7.26
CA PHE A 76 4.08 -13.64 -7.25
C PHE A 76 4.90 -14.32 -8.35
N PHE A 77 4.92 -13.75 -9.56
CA PHE A 77 5.78 -14.24 -10.65
C PHE A 77 7.27 -14.08 -10.34
N LEU A 78 7.69 -12.98 -9.74
CA LEU A 78 9.09 -12.76 -9.35
C LEU A 78 9.54 -13.66 -8.20
N ARG A 79 8.61 -14.04 -7.30
CA ARG A 79 8.89 -14.97 -6.21
C ARG A 79 9.37 -16.34 -6.71
N THR A 80 8.83 -16.83 -7.83
CA THR A 80 9.27 -18.12 -8.41
C THR A 80 10.70 -18.08 -8.94
N LYS A 81 11.23 -16.88 -9.23
CA LYS A 81 12.57 -16.66 -9.78
C LYS A 81 13.63 -16.27 -8.73
N THR A 82 13.28 -16.26 -7.43
CA THR A 82 14.17 -15.95 -6.29
C THR A 82 15.37 -15.06 -6.64
N VAL A 83 15.09 -13.80 -7.00
CA VAL A 83 16.11 -12.87 -7.54
C VAL A 83 17.04 -12.34 -6.44
N PHE A 84 16.58 -12.29 -5.18
CA PHE A 84 17.34 -11.74 -4.05
C PHE A 84 17.36 -12.72 -2.87
N ALA A 85 18.31 -13.63 -2.87
CA ALA A 85 18.64 -14.42 -1.68
C ALA A 85 19.54 -13.56 -0.77
N LEU A 86 18.94 -12.81 0.14
CA LEU A 86 19.70 -12.26 1.27
C LEU A 86 20.20 -13.45 2.11
N PRO A 87 21.48 -13.48 2.53
CA PRO A 87 21.97 -14.50 3.46
C PRO A 87 21.32 -14.27 4.83
N VAL A 88 20.14 -14.85 5.04
CA VAL A 88 19.43 -14.79 6.32
C VAL A 88 20.10 -15.78 7.27
N LYS A 89 20.92 -15.25 8.18
CA LYS A 89 21.47 -15.99 9.32
C LYS A 89 20.31 -16.51 10.20
N PRO A 90 20.41 -17.69 10.85
CA PRO A 90 19.31 -18.27 11.62
C PRO A 90 18.79 -17.30 12.68
N GLU A 91 17.47 -17.32 12.82
CA GLU A 91 16.63 -16.43 13.61
C GLU A 91 17.14 -16.22 15.04
N SER A 92 17.65 -15.03 15.34
CA SER A 92 17.56 -14.52 16.71
C SER A 92 16.08 -14.30 17.04
N PRO A 93 15.61 -14.64 18.25
CA PRO A 93 14.22 -14.39 18.62
C PRO A 93 13.90 -12.92 18.41
N THR A 94 12.84 -12.66 17.64
CA THR A 94 12.37 -11.30 17.37
C THR A 94 12.28 -10.54 18.69
N PRO A 95 12.92 -9.37 18.83
CA PRO A 95 12.80 -8.60 20.06
C PRO A 95 11.33 -8.21 20.24
N LYS A 96 10.80 -8.48 21.44
CA LYS A 96 9.39 -8.27 21.79
C LYS A 96 8.92 -6.82 21.49
N SER A 97 9.83 -5.86 21.57
CA SER A 97 9.58 -4.44 21.25
C SER A 97 9.10 -4.23 19.80
N ILE A 98 9.66 -4.94 18.83
CA ILE A 98 9.25 -4.81 17.41
C ILE A 98 7.84 -5.38 17.21
N LEU A 99 7.52 -6.51 17.85
CA LEU A 99 6.19 -7.10 17.79
C LEU A 99 5.13 -6.21 18.46
N ILE A 100 5.48 -5.57 19.58
CA ILE A 100 4.60 -4.61 20.27
C ILE A 100 4.37 -3.40 19.37
N LEU A 101 5.42 -2.82 18.79
CA LEU A 101 5.30 -1.67 17.90
C LEU A 101 4.44 -1.98 16.66
N CYS A 102 4.65 -3.14 16.02
CA CYS A 102 3.83 -3.54 14.88
C CYS A 102 2.38 -3.78 15.29
N SER A 103 2.14 -4.44 16.43
CA SER A 103 0.78 -4.65 16.96
C SER A 103 0.07 -3.33 17.24
N LEU A 104 0.79 -2.35 17.80
CA LEU A 104 0.26 -1.01 18.05
C LEU A 104 -0.08 -0.28 16.74
N LEU A 105 0.80 -0.34 15.74
CA LEU A 105 0.53 0.24 14.42
C LEU A 105 -0.69 -0.40 13.74
N LEU A 106 -0.84 -1.73 13.85
CA LEU A 106 -2.02 -2.44 13.35
C LEU A 106 -3.29 -2.00 14.07
N LEU A 107 -3.24 -1.86 15.40
CA LEU A 107 -4.38 -1.40 16.19
C LEU A 107 -4.77 0.04 15.82
N LEU A 108 -3.81 0.95 15.72
CA LEU A 108 -4.05 2.35 15.33
C LEU A 108 -4.64 2.44 13.91
N THR A 109 -4.13 1.63 12.99
CA THR A 109 -4.67 1.54 11.62
C THR A 109 -6.11 1.03 11.64
N ALA A 110 -6.39 -0.03 12.42
CA ALA A 110 -7.74 -0.57 12.55
C ALA A 110 -8.71 0.45 13.16
N VAL A 111 -8.32 1.15 14.22
CA VAL A 111 -9.13 2.22 14.84
C VAL A 111 -9.38 3.34 13.84
N TYR A 112 -8.34 3.85 13.18
CA TYR A 112 -8.47 4.89 12.16
C TYR A 112 -9.44 4.46 11.05
N SER A 113 -9.28 3.26 10.51
CA SER A 113 -10.12 2.73 9.43
C SER A 113 -11.57 2.49 9.85
N ILE A 114 -11.80 1.97 11.07
CA ILE A 114 -13.15 1.78 11.61
C ILE A 114 -13.83 3.13 11.80
N SER A 115 -13.15 4.10 12.40
CA SER A 115 -13.67 5.46 12.57
C SER A 115 -14.06 6.09 11.23
N HIS A 116 -13.22 5.97 10.20
CA HIS A 116 -13.55 6.55 8.90
C HIS A 116 -14.63 5.76 8.13
N SER A 117 -14.69 4.44 8.30
CA SER A 117 -15.71 3.62 7.63
C SER A 117 -17.10 3.74 8.26
N LEU A 118 -17.18 3.98 9.58
CA LEU A 118 -18.44 4.06 10.31
C LEU A 118 -18.91 5.49 10.57
N LEU A 119 -17.99 6.40 10.89
CA LEU A 119 -18.33 7.77 11.30
C LEU A 119 -18.20 8.78 10.16
N LEU A 120 -17.35 8.51 9.17
CA LEU A 120 -17.02 9.45 8.07
C LEU A 120 -17.05 8.76 6.69
N PRO A 121 -18.18 8.15 6.28
CA PRO A 121 -18.23 7.25 5.13
C PRO A 121 -17.86 7.92 3.79
N THR A 122 -18.00 9.24 3.65
CA THR A 122 -17.63 9.97 2.42
C THR A 122 -16.21 10.54 2.46
N PHE A 123 -15.55 10.58 3.62
CA PHE A 123 -14.26 11.27 3.78
C PHE A 123 -13.19 10.73 2.83
N HIS A 124 -13.17 9.42 2.57
CA HIS A 124 -12.22 8.82 1.63
C HIS A 124 -12.47 9.28 0.19
N TYR A 125 -13.74 9.41 -0.20
CA TYR A 125 -14.11 9.89 -1.53
C TYR A 125 -13.76 11.38 -1.67
N ASP A 126 -14.14 12.20 -0.68
CA ASP A 126 -13.87 13.63 -0.68
C ASP A 126 -12.36 13.93 -0.66
N SER A 127 -11.60 13.18 0.15
CA SER A 127 -10.14 13.30 0.19
C SER A 127 -9.48 12.87 -1.11
N ALA A 128 -9.94 11.77 -1.72
CA ALA A 128 -9.40 11.31 -3.00
C ALA A 128 -9.70 12.28 -4.15
N VAL A 129 -10.92 12.81 -4.23
CA VAL A 129 -11.32 13.81 -5.23
C VAL A 129 -10.52 15.10 -5.03
N ASN A 130 -10.44 15.61 -3.80
CA ASN A 130 -9.71 16.83 -3.48
C ASN A 130 -8.19 16.67 -3.77
N TRP A 131 -7.60 15.53 -3.41
CA TRP A 131 -6.21 15.22 -3.73
C TRP A 131 -5.97 15.16 -5.24
N ASN A 132 -6.84 14.49 -5.99
CA ASN A 132 -6.74 14.35 -7.44
C ASN A 132 -6.89 15.70 -8.16
N MET A 133 -7.78 16.57 -7.69
CA MET A 133 -7.91 17.92 -8.23
C MET A 133 -6.65 18.75 -7.93
N ARG A 134 -6.17 18.75 -6.68
CA ARG A 134 -4.95 19.50 -6.28
C ARG A 134 -3.70 19.01 -7.00
N SER A 135 -3.53 17.70 -7.17
CA SER A 135 -2.38 17.15 -7.88
C SER A 135 -2.39 17.53 -9.36
N LYS A 136 -3.54 17.43 -10.04
CA LYS A 136 -3.67 17.83 -11.45
C LYS A 136 -3.38 19.32 -11.67
N VAL A 137 -3.90 20.19 -10.80
CA VAL A 137 -3.62 21.64 -10.88
C VAL A 137 -2.12 21.91 -10.72
N SER A 138 -1.46 21.30 -9.73
CA SER A 138 -0.02 21.48 -9.53
C SER A 138 0.84 20.99 -10.71
N PHE A 139 0.45 19.88 -11.36
CA PHE A 139 1.14 19.38 -12.55
C PHE A 139 0.90 20.25 -13.79
N LEU A 140 -0.32 20.78 -13.97
CA LEU A 140 -0.65 21.71 -15.05
C LEU A 140 0.09 23.04 -14.90
N GLU A 141 0.10 23.59 -13.69
CA GLU A 141 0.82 24.83 -13.36
C GLU A 141 2.32 24.69 -13.62
N LYS A 142 2.94 23.58 -13.19
CA LYS A 142 4.35 23.29 -13.52
C LYS A 142 4.60 23.19 -15.02
N ARG A 143 3.67 22.60 -15.79
CA ARG A 143 3.81 22.50 -17.26
C ARG A 143 3.71 23.86 -17.95
N LEU A 144 2.83 24.74 -17.48
CA LEU A 144 2.69 26.10 -18.01
C LEU A 144 3.94 26.95 -17.73
N VAL A 145 4.45 26.92 -16.49
CA VAL A 145 5.70 27.62 -16.13
C VAL A 145 6.90 27.15 -16.96
N LEU A 146 6.99 25.83 -17.22
CA LEU A 146 8.04 25.27 -18.08
C LEU A 146 7.85 25.61 -19.57
N ALA A 147 6.63 25.86 -20.02
CA ALA A 147 6.34 26.25 -21.41
C ALA A 147 6.58 27.75 -21.66
N GLU A 148 6.37 28.61 -20.67
CA GLU A 148 6.64 30.06 -20.75
C GLU A 148 8.12 30.43 -20.60
N SER A 149 8.97 29.48 -20.20
CA SER A 149 10.42 29.69 -20.02
C SER A 149 11.28 29.28 -21.24
N HIS A 150 10.63 28.93 -22.36
CA HIS A 150 11.25 28.65 -23.66
C HIS A 150 10.71 29.59 -24.74
#